data_AF-A0A7S0N4Q9-F1
#
_entry.id   AF-A0A7S0N4Q9-F1
#
_cell.length_a   1.000
_cell.length_b   1.000
_cell.length_c   1.000
_cell.angle_alpha   90.00
_cell.angle_beta   90.00
_cell.angle_gamma   90.00
#
_symmetry.space_group_name_H-M   'P 1'
#
loop_
_entity.id
_entity.type
_entity.pdbx_description
1 polymer ?
#
loop_
_entity_poly.entity_id
_entity_poly.type
_entity_poly.pdbx_seq_one_letter_code
_entity_poly.pdbx_strand_id
1 'polypeptide(L)'
;KHSRILGLSGSLGNDAEQDFVKEVYDCDLLLVPAFLDCCRGKSKQRPTCRGVYLADEAEAHYQRIVQEAVAARDSGVPVVVIMKSDAEVKKLEERLGGHLGGGGGAHH
;
A
#
# COMPACT_ATOMS: atom_id res chain seq x y z
N LYS A 1 16.37 25.67 17.55
CA LYS A 1 15.01 26.26 17.43
C LYS A 1 14.78 26.56 15.96
N HIS A 2 13.74 26.00 15.33
CA HIS A 2 13.45 26.27 13.91
C HIS A 2 12.72 27.61 13.79
N SER A 3 13.10 28.45 12.83
CA SER A 3 12.42 29.73 12.55
C SER A 3 11.13 29.54 11.75
N ARG A 4 11.02 28.43 11.00
CA ARG A 4 9.84 27.96 10.26
C ARG A 4 9.86 26.43 10.20
N ILE A 5 8.69 25.81 10.15
CA ILE A 5 8.50 24.36 9.95
C ILE A 5 7.67 24.18 8.68
N LEU A 6 8.08 23.26 7.82
CA LEU A 6 7.37 22.87 6.60
C LEU A 6 7.29 21.34 6.57
N GLY A 7 6.11 20.81 6.25
CA GLY A 7 5.85 19.37 6.16
C GLY A 7 5.21 19.02 4.83
N LEU A 8 5.60 17.88 4.25
CA LEU A 8 4.96 17.29 3.09
C LEU A 8 4.43 15.92 3.49
N SER A 9 3.16 15.66 3.17
CA SER A 9 2.56 14.35 3.38
C SER A 9 1.67 13.98 2.20
N GLY A 10 1.68 12.70 1.82
CA GLY A 10 0.71 12.13 0.90
C GLY A 10 -0.64 11.82 1.57
N SER A 11 -0.69 11.86 2.90
CA SER A 11 -1.89 11.66 3.71
C SER A 11 -1.75 12.40 5.04
N LEU A 12 -2.52 13.47 5.23
CA LEU A 12 -3.05 13.77 6.56
C LEU A 12 -4.41 13.09 6.59
N GLY A 13 -4.73 12.31 7.63
CA GLY A 13 -5.95 11.53 7.66
C GLY A 13 -7.20 12.40 7.83
N ASN A 14 -8.05 12.04 8.78
CA ASN A 14 -9.35 12.68 8.92
C ASN A 14 -9.24 14.13 9.45
N ASP A 15 -10.38 14.83 9.50
CA ASP A 15 -10.45 16.21 9.96
C ASP A 15 -9.86 16.39 11.37
N ALA A 16 -9.99 15.38 12.26
CA ALA A 16 -9.45 15.44 13.60
C ALA A 16 -7.90 15.43 13.61
N GLU A 17 -7.26 14.62 12.78
CA GLU A 17 -5.80 14.64 12.62
C GLU A 17 -5.32 15.96 12.03
N GLN A 18 -6.08 16.51 11.07
CA GLN A 18 -5.78 17.80 10.46
C GLN A 18 -5.86 18.93 11.47
N ASP A 19 -6.91 18.97 12.29
CA ASP A 19 -7.11 20.00 13.30
C ASP A 19 -6.05 19.91 14.41
N PHE A 20 -5.69 18.69 14.83
CA PHE A 20 -4.60 18.48 15.77
C PHE A 20 -3.27 19.06 15.25
N VAL A 21 -2.92 18.79 13.99
CA VAL A 21 -1.67 19.30 13.41
C VAL A 21 -1.68 20.82 13.31
N LYS A 22 -2.80 21.42 12.90
CA LYS A 22 -2.95 22.88 12.88
C LYS A 22 -2.78 23.50 14.27
N GLU A 23 -3.41 22.92 15.30
CA GLU A 23 -3.34 23.44 16.67
C GLU A 23 -1.94 23.28 17.28
N VAL A 24 -1.32 22.12 17.13
CA VAL A 24 -0.03 21.81 17.76
C VAL A 24 1.13 22.56 17.10
N TYR A 25 1.08 22.72 15.77
CA TYR A 25 2.18 23.31 15.01
C TYR A 25 1.90 24.74 14.52
N ASP A 26 0.71 25.30 14.81
CA ASP A 26 0.26 26.61 14.33
C ASP A 26 0.51 26.76 12.82
N CYS A 27 0.01 25.79 12.06
CA CYS A 27 0.28 25.68 10.62
C CYS A 27 -0.99 25.68 9.78
N ASP A 28 -0.87 26.14 8.54
CA ASP A 28 -1.89 25.97 7.52
C ASP A 28 -1.68 24.68 6.72
N LEU A 29 -2.80 24.04 6.36
CA LEU A 29 -2.79 22.87 5.48
C LEU A 29 -3.14 23.28 4.05
N LEU A 30 -2.27 22.92 3.11
CA LEU A 30 -2.45 23.17 1.69
C LEU A 30 -2.62 21.83 0.96
N LEU A 31 -3.81 21.61 0.39
CA LEU A 31 -4.06 20.43 -0.43
C LEU A 31 -3.54 20.67 -1.85
N VAL A 32 -2.48 19.94 -2.22
CA VAL A 32 -1.95 19.97 -3.58
C VAL A 32 -2.65 18.89 -4.41
N PRO A 33 -3.34 19.23 -5.52
CA PRO A 33 -3.98 18.24 -6.36
C PRO A 33 -2.95 17.29 -6.97
N ALA A 34 -3.33 16.03 -7.18
CA ALA A 34 -2.44 15.08 -7.83
C ALA A 34 -2.15 15.53 -9.27
N PHE A 35 -0.92 15.33 -9.74
CA PHE A 35 -0.48 15.77 -11.06
C PHE A 35 -1.43 15.34 -12.20
N LEU A 36 -1.90 14.09 -12.17
CA LEU A 36 -2.80 13.56 -13.19
C LEU A 36 -4.18 14.21 -13.19
N ASP A 37 -4.64 14.73 -12.05
CA ASP A 37 -5.92 15.45 -11.95
C ASP A 37 -5.82 16.84 -12.62
N CYS A 38 -4.60 17.38 -12.74
CA CYS A 38 -4.32 18.62 -13.44
C CYS A 38 -4.07 18.44 -14.96
N CYS A 39 -3.94 17.20 -15.45
CA CYS A 39 -3.65 16.91 -16.85
C CYS A 39 -4.94 16.84 -17.69
N ARG A 40 -4.99 17.56 -18.82
CA ARG A 40 -6.14 17.48 -19.75
C ARG A 40 -6.24 16.10 -20.40
N GLY A 41 -7.44 15.52 -20.41
CA GLY A 41 -7.73 14.26 -21.10
C GLY A 41 -7.11 13.02 -20.44
N LYS A 42 -6.61 13.14 -19.21
CA LYS A 42 -6.14 12.02 -18.40
C LYS A 42 -7.01 11.91 -17.16
N SER A 43 -7.32 10.69 -16.75
CA SER A 43 -8.01 10.41 -15.49
C SER A 43 -7.20 9.40 -14.71
N LYS A 44 -6.98 9.68 -13.43
CA LYS A 44 -6.40 8.70 -12.51
C LYS A 44 -7.42 7.59 -12.29
N GLN A 45 -7.04 6.34 -12.55
CA GLN A 45 -7.89 5.22 -12.16
C GLN A 45 -8.03 5.21 -10.63
N ARG A 46 -9.28 5.26 -10.15
CA ARG A 46 -9.55 5.16 -8.73
C ARG A 46 -9.34 3.71 -8.28
N PRO A 47 -8.61 3.47 -7.18
CA PRO A 47 -8.53 2.16 -6.59
C PRO A 47 -9.94 1.63 -6.31
N THR A 48 -10.18 0.38 -6.67
CA THR A 48 -11.44 -0.31 -6.36
C THR A 48 -11.14 -1.37 -5.31
N CYS A 49 -11.81 -1.29 -4.16
CA CYS A 49 -11.73 -2.35 -3.17
C CYS A 49 -12.42 -3.60 -3.73
N ARG A 50 -11.66 -4.69 -3.91
CA ARG A 50 -12.19 -5.97 -4.43
C ARG A 50 -12.91 -6.79 -3.37
N GLY A 51 -12.72 -6.46 -2.09
CA GLY A 51 -13.36 -7.15 -0.98
C GLY A 51 -12.57 -7.03 0.31
N VAL A 52 -13.22 -7.40 1.40
CA VAL A 52 -12.61 -7.59 2.72
C VAL A 52 -12.85 -9.04 3.11
N TYR A 53 -11.80 -9.72 3.52
CA TYR A 53 -11.86 -11.13 3.89
C TYR A 53 -11.49 -11.28 5.36
N LEU A 54 -12.34 -11.99 6.09
CA LEU A 54 -12.08 -12.45 7.44
C LEU A 54 -11.87 -13.95 7.37
N ALA A 55 -10.77 -14.41 7.94
CA ALA A 55 -10.46 -15.83 8.07
C ALA A 55 -10.50 -16.19 9.55
N ASP A 56 -11.17 -17.29 9.87
CA ASP A 56 -11.27 -17.78 11.24
C ASP A 56 -9.93 -18.29 11.77
N GLU A 57 -9.05 -18.73 10.86
CA GLU A 57 -7.73 -19.29 11.16
C GLU A 57 -6.62 -18.54 10.41
N ALA A 58 -5.46 -18.41 11.07
CA ALA A 58 -4.31 -17.72 10.50
C ALA A 58 -3.83 -18.37 9.18
N GLU A 59 -3.84 -19.70 9.08
CA GLU A 59 -3.41 -20.40 7.87
C GLU A 59 -4.35 -20.11 6.68
N ALA A 60 -5.66 -20.10 6.91
CA ALA A 60 -6.65 -19.75 5.89
C ALA A 60 -6.44 -18.32 5.37
N HIS A 61 -6.06 -17.39 6.26
CA HIS A 61 -5.71 -16.03 5.87
C HIS A 61 -4.49 -16.00 4.92
N TYR A 62 -3.40 -16.69 5.27
CA TYR A 62 -2.20 -16.74 4.43
C TYR A 62 -2.47 -17.39 3.08
N GLN A 63 -3.19 -18.51 3.05
CA GLN A 63 -3.55 -19.17 1.79
C GLN A 63 -4.37 -18.26 0.88
N ARG A 64 -5.30 -17.48 1.44
CA ARG A 64 -6.08 -16.51 0.65
C ARG A 64 -5.18 -15.42 0.04
N ILE A 65 -4.25 -14.87 0.82
CA ILE A 65 -3.29 -13.87 0.33
C ILE A 65 -2.46 -14.43 -0.82
N VAL A 66 -1.94 -15.66 -0.68
CA VAL A 66 -1.15 -16.34 -1.71
C VAL A 66 -1.97 -16.52 -2.99
N GLN A 67 -3.20 -17.02 -2.87
CA GLN A 67 -4.08 -17.22 -4.02
C GLN A 67 -4.33 -15.92 -4.81
N GLU A 68 -4.65 -14.83 -4.11
CA GLU A 68 -4.89 -13.52 -4.75
C GLU A 68 -3.61 -12.96 -5.40
N ALA A 69 -2.47 -13.08 -4.72
CA ALA A 69 -1.20 -12.60 -5.24
C ALA A 69 -0.76 -13.36 -6.49
N VAL A 70 -0.89 -14.70 -6.48
CA VAL A 70 -0.57 -15.55 -7.63
C VAL A 70 -1.53 -15.26 -8.79
N ALA A 71 -2.84 -15.21 -8.55
CA ALA A 71 -3.81 -14.93 -9.60
C ALA A 71 -3.60 -13.56 -10.26
N ALA A 72 -3.29 -12.52 -9.48
CA ALA A 72 -3.00 -11.19 -10.01
C ALA A 72 -1.69 -11.16 -10.81
N ARG A 73 -0.64 -11.83 -10.31
CA ARG A 73 0.64 -11.96 -11.01
C ARG A 73 0.48 -12.71 -12.34
N ASP A 74 -0.24 -13.82 -12.35
CA ASP A 74 -0.46 -14.64 -13.55
C ASP A 74 -1.30 -13.86 -14.59
N SER A 75 -2.04 -12.84 -14.17
CA SER A 75 -2.73 -11.87 -15.03
C SER A 75 -1.84 -10.71 -15.49
N GLY A 76 -0.53 -10.72 -15.19
CA GLY A 76 0.44 -9.69 -15.56
C GLY A 76 0.39 -8.42 -14.69
N VAL A 77 -0.29 -8.46 -13.54
CA VAL A 77 -0.41 -7.31 -12.64
C VAL A 77 0.64 -7.39 -11.54
N PRO A 78 1.51 -6.37 -11.37
CA PRO A 78 2.42 -6.32 -10.22
C PRO A 78 1.65 -6.27 -8.90
N VAL A 79 2.09 -7.05 -7.92
CA VAL A 79 1.44 -7.19 -6.62
C VAL A 79 2.34 -6.67 -5.51
N VAL A 80 1.77 -5.88 -4.60
CA VAL A 80 2.39 -5.50 -3.33
C VAL A 80 1.49 -6.01 -2.21
N VAL A 81 2.06 -6.82 -1.32
CA VAL A 81 1.39 -7.29 -0.10
C VAL A 81 1.99 -6.57 1.09
N ILE A 82 1.16 -5.98 1.94
CA ILE A 82 1.58 -5.23 3.13
C ILE A 82 1.17 -6.04 4.36
N MET A 83 2.15 -6.38 5.19
CA MET A 83 1.96 -7.13 6.44
C MET A 83 2.33 -6.28 7.65
N LYS A 84 1.81 -6.62 8.83
CA LYS A 84 2.00 -5.79 10.04
C LYS A 84 3.39 -5.94 10.68
N SER A 85 4.12 -7.01 10.36
CA SER A 85 5.44 -7.28 10.95
C SER A 85 6.31 -8.17 10.04
N ASP A 86 7.62 -8.09 10.24
CA ASP A 86 8.62 -8.93 9.56
C ASP A 86 8.38 -10.44 9.78
N ALA A 87 7.95 -10.83 10.98
CA ALA A 87 7.61 -12.22 11.28
C ALA A 87 6.44 -12.74 10.43
N GLU A 88 5.46 -11.90 10.11
CA GLU A 88 4.37 -12.28 9.20
C GLU A 88 4.79 -12.30 7.74
N VAL A 89 5.72 -11.42 7.34
CA VAL A 89 6.33 -11.44 6.01
C VAL A 89 7.02 -12.78 5.77
N LYS A 90 7.91 -13.22 6.69
CA LYS A 90 8.63 -14.50 6.57
C LYS A 90 7.70 -15.70 6.43
N LYS A 91 6.63 -15.75 7.23
CA LYS A 91 5.60 -16.80 7.10
C LYS A 91 4.93 -16.79 5.73
N LEU A 92 4.63 -15.62 5.19
CA LEU A 92 4.05 -15.51 3.86
C LEU A 92 5.07 -15.90 2.76
N GLU A 93 6.33 -15.50 2.90
CA GLU A 93 7.41 -15.85 1.97
C GLU A 93 7.63 -17.36 1.86
N GLU A 94 7.62 -18.10 2.98
CA GLU A 94 7.72 -19.56 2.98
C GLU A 94 6.62 -20.21 2.11
N ARG A 95 5.40 -19.66 2.15
CA ARG A 95 4.25 -20.15 1.39
C ARG A 95 4.28 -19.71 -0.08
N LEU A 96 4.81 -18.51 -0.34
CA LEU A 96 5.04 -17.99 -1.68
C LEU A 96 6.24 -18.65 -2.37
N GLY A 97 7.24 -19.16 -1.63
CA GLY A 97 8.45 -19.77 -2.18
C GLY A 97 8.17 -20.92 -3.15
N GLY A 98 7.12 -21.71 -2.90
CA GLY A 98 6.66 -22.76 -3.82
C GLY A 98 6.05 -22.24 -5.13
N HIS A 99 5.71 -20.96 -5.20
CA HIS A 99 5.06 -20.30 -6.34
C HIS A 99 5.98 -19.28 -7.05
N LEU A 100 7.05 -18.82 -6.39
CA LEU A 100 7.99 -17.82 -6.91
C LEU A 100 9.25 -18.43 -7.55
N GLY A 101 9.47 -19.75 -7.40
CA GLY A 101 10.59 -20.48 -8.02
C GLY A 101 10.38 -20.74 -9.52
N GLY A 102 10.65 -19.74 -10.36
CA GLY A 102 10.59 -19.86 -11.83
C GLY A 102 11.21 -18.70 -12.61
N GLY A 103 12.09 -17.91 -11.99
CA GLY A 103 12.70 -16.72 -12.62
C GLY A 103 14.15 -16.49 -12.26
N GLY A 104 14.88 -17.54 -11.85
CA GLY A 104 16.34 -17.49 -11.70
C GLY A 104 16.99 -17.69 -13.07
N GLY A 105 17.10 -16.61 -13.85
CA GLY A 105 17.96 -16.59 -15.03
C GLY A 105 19.41 -16.83 -14.60
N ALA A 106 19.92 -18.01 -14.91
CA ALA A 106 21.35 -18.28 -14.94
C ALA A 106 21.98 -17.40 -16.02
N HIS A 107 22.67 -16.34 -15.60
CA HIS A 107 23.66 -15.69 -16.46
C HIS A 107 25.00 -16.41 -16.26
N HIS A 108 25.34 -17.23 -17.25
CA HIS A 108 26.70 -17.68 -17.53
C HIS A 108 27.58 -16.50 -17.96
#